data_AF-A0A2N1U207-F1
#
_entry.id   AF-A0A2N1U207-F1
#
_cell.length_a   1.000
_cell.length_b   1.000
_cell.length_c   1.000
_cell.angle_alpha   90.00
_cell.angle_beta   90.00
_cell.angle_gamma   90.00
#
_symmetry.space_group_name_H-M   'P 1'
#
loop_
_entity.id
_entity.type
_entity.pdbx_description
1 polymer ?
#
loop_
_entity_poly.entity_id
_entity_poly.type
_entity_poly.pdbx_seq_one_letter_code
_entity_poly.pdbx_strand_id
1 'polypeptide(L)'
;MTKINLLGVFIWVATLAVMTNISDMNSFGFINIPAALWVGLGVAGALLVSYLPQQSRGERYKAAAHGAWYAGIISFAVGLVTVLNYLDDPAAIGPNIAVALLSILYGSVISLVCHSLALRHEKAAE
;
A
#
# COMPACT_ATOMS: atom_id res chain seq x y z
N MET A 1 1.00 -22.14 -18.92
CA MET A 1 -0.02 -21.51 -18.06
C MET A 1 0.62 -21.16 -16.73
N THR A 2 0.81 -19.87 -16.49
CA THR A 2 1.39 -19.32 -15.26
C THR A 2 0.46 -19.64 -14.10
N LYS A 3 0.91 -20.46 -13.14
CA LYS A 3 0.12 -20.78 -11.94
C LYS A 3 0.16 -19.57 -11.00
N ILE A 4 -0.83 -18.69 -11.13
CA ILE A 4 -1.07 -17.62 -10.15
C ILE A 4 -1.32 -18.27 -8.79
N ASN A 5 -0.69 -17.76 -7.72
CA ASN A 5 -0.94 -18.21 -6.35
C ASN A 5 -2.33 -17.74 -5.88
N LEU A 6 -3.37 -18.42 -6.37
CA LEU A 6 -4.78 -18.07 -6.13
C LEU A 6 -5.11 -18.04 -4.62
N LEU A 7 -4.50 -18.94 -3.86
CA LEU A 7 -4.68 -19.02 -2.41
C LEU A 7 -4.10 -17.78 -1.71
N GLY A 8 -2.90 -17.35 -2.11
CA GLY A 8 -2.31 -16.10 -1.62
C GLY A 8 -3.13 -14.87 -1.96
N VAL A 9 -3.70 -14.82 -3.17
CA VAL A 9 -4.60 -13.73 -3.59
C VAL A 9 -5.88 -13.71 -2.76
N PHE A 10 -6.50 -14.88 -2.52
CA PHE A 10 -7.70 -14.98 -1.69
C PHE A 10 -7.45 -14.53 -0.24
N ILE A 11 -6.34 -14.97 0.37
CA ILE A 11 -5.95 -14.53 1.72
C ILE A 11 -5.73 -13.02 1.75
N TRP A 12 -5.09 -12.47 0.72
CA TRP A 12 -4.83 -11.04 0.61
C TRP A 12 -6.14 -10.22 0.50
N VAL A 13 -7.06 -10.60 -0.38
CA VAL A 13 -8.37 -9.93 -0.53
C VAL A 13 -9.19 -10.03 0.76
N ALA A 14 -9.18 -11.20 1.42
CA ALA A 14 -9.86 -11.38 2.69
C ALA A 14 -9.29 -10.46 3.79
N THR A 15 -7.96 -10.31 3.83
CA THR A 15 -7.30 -9.41 4.80
C THR A 15 -7.70 -7.95 4.56
N LEU A 16 -7.76 -7.50 3.30
CA LEU A 16 -8.24 -6.16 2.95
C LEU A 16 -9.69 -5.91 3.39
N ALA A 17 -10.57 -6.89 3.19
CA ALA A 17 -11.97 -6.77 3.61
C ALA A 17 -12.12 -6.69 5.14
N VAL A 18 -11.27 -7.38 5.91
CA VAL A 18 -11.27 -7.26 7.37
C VAL A 18 -10.78 -5.88 7.81
N MET A 19 -9.76 -5.34 7.14
CA MET A 19 -9.16 -4.04 7.48
C MET A 19 -10.15 -2.86 7.38
N THR A 20 -11.14 -2.91 6.47
CA THR A 20 -12.15 -1.85 6.35
C THR A 20 -13.10 -1.79 7.55
N ASN A 21 -13.11 -2.82 8.40
CA ASN A 21 -13.98 -2.90 9.58
C ASN A 21 -13.26 -2.49 10.87
N ILE A 22 -11.97 -2.11 10.81
CA ILE A 22 -11.18 -1.71 11.98
C ILE A 22 -11.16 -0.17 12.05
N SER A 23 -12.10 0.41 12.79
CA SER A 23 -12.27 1.87 12.95
C SER A 23 -11.43 2.48 14.07
N ASP A 24 -11.11 1.71 15.12
CA ASP A 24 -10.58 2.25 16.38
C ASP A 24 -9.06 2.05 16.55
N MET A 25 -8.27 2.34 15.51
CA MET A 25 -6.81 2.35 15.62
C MET A 25 -6.32 3.77 15.93
N ASN A 26 -5.97 4.02 17.20
CA ASN A 26 -5.36 5.27 17.64
C ASN A 26 -4.16 5.65 16.74
N SER A 27 -4.26 6.81 16.09
CA SER A 27 -3.20 7.35 15.23
C SER A 27 -2.35 8.34 16.03
N PHE A 28 -1.10 7.99 16.32
CA PHE A 28 -0.17 8.89 17.00
C PHE A 28 0.39 9.90 16.00
N GLY A 29 -0.04 11.16 16.07
CA GLY A 29 0.53 12.28 15.32
C GLY A 29 0.53 12.07 13.81
N PHE A 30 1.66 11.60 13.27
CA PHE A 30 1.90 11.35 11.84
C PHE A 30 1.88 9.87 11.44
N ILE A 31 1.50 8.93 12.32
CA ILE A 31 1.41 7.50 12.01
C ILE A 31 -0.06 7.10 11.95
N ASN A 32 -0.60 7.05 10.72
CA ASN A 32 -1.92 6.50 10.48
C ASN A 32 -1.81 4.99 10.27
N ILE A 33 -2.19 4.22 11.29
CA ILE A 33 -2.08 2.76 11.27
C ILE A 33 -2.90 2.12 10.13
N PRO A 34 -4.16 2.54 9.87
CA PRO A 34 -4.92 2.02 8.74
C PRO A 34 -4.19 2.21 7.39
N ALA A 35 -3.69 3.42 7.09
CA ALA A 35 -2.96 3.70 5.87
C ALA A 35 -1.65 2.89 5.76
N ALA A 36 -0.90 2.79 6.86
CA ALA A 36 0.34 2.01 6.90
C ALA A 36 0.08 0.53 6.62
N LEU A 37 -0.99 -0.04 7.18
CA LEU A 37 -1.39 -1.42 6.95
C LEU A 37 -1.88 -1.66 5.52
N TRP A 38 -2.65 -0.73 4.96
CA TRP A 38 -3.05 -0.80 3.54
C TRP A 38 -1.86 -0.82 2.60
N VAL A 39 -0.88 0.06 2.81
CA VAL A 39 0.33 0.10 1.99
C VAL A 39 1.17 -1.17 2.19
N GLY A 40 1.34 -1.61 3.44
CA GLY A 40 2.04 -2.86 3.75
C GLY A 40 1.40 -4.08 3.10
N LEU A 41 0.06 -4.17 3.12
CA LEU A 41 -0.69 -5.21 2.43
C LEU A 41 -0.55 -5.10 0.91
N GLY A 42 -0.56 -3.90 0.33
CA GLY A 42 -0.31 -3.71 -1.09
C GLY A 42 1.04 -4.25 -1.54
N VAL A 43 2.09 -3.97 -0.76
CA VAL A 43 3.44 -4.53 -0.98
C VAL A 43 3.43 -6.05 -0.84
N ALA A 44 2.84 -6.57 0.24
CA ALA A 44 2.76 -8.01 0.49
C ALA A 44 1.99 -8.73 -0.63
N GLY A 45 0.85 -8.18 -1.07
CA GLY A 45 0.05 -8.71 -2.17
C GLY A 45 0.80 -8.69 -3.49
N ALA A 46 1.47 -7.59 -3.83
CA ALA A 46 2.30 -7.50 -5.02
C ALA A 46 3.43 -8.54 -5.01
N LEU A 47 4.07 -8.74 -3.86
CA LEU A 47 5.08 -9.79 -3.70
C LEU A 47 4.47 -11.18 -3.83
N LEU A 48 3.35 -11.47 -3.14
CA LEU A 48 2.64 -12.76 -3.19
C LEU A 48 2.20 -13.14 -4.60
N VAL A 49 1.69 -12.17 -5.37
CA VAL A 49 1.34 -12.35 -6.78
C VAL A 49 2.58 -12.56 -7.65
N SER A 50 3.67 -11.86 -7.34
CA SER A 50 4.93 -11.96 -8.09
C SER A 50 5.86 -13.09 -7.62
N TYR A 51 5.47 -13.94 -6.66
CA TYR A 51 6.23 -15.13 -6.24
C TYR A 51 6.21 -16.20 -7.36
N LEU A 52 6.92 -15.93 -8.45
CA LEU A 52 7.26 -16.89 -9.49
C LEU A 52 8.65 -17.47 -9.19
N PRO A 53 8.86 -18.80 -9.31
CA PRO A 53 10.15 -19.43 -9.05
C PRO A 53 11.32 -18.92 -9.90
N GLN A 54 11.04 -18.18 -10.98
CA GLN A 54 12.04 -17.68 -11.93
C GLN A 54 12.36 -16.19 -11.81
N GLN A 55 11.73 -15.45 -10.90
CA GLN A 55 11.83 -14.00 -10.87
C GLN A 55 13.12 -13.51 -10.17
N SER A 56 13.85 -12.59 -10.81
CA SER A 56 15.08 -12.04 -10.24
C SER A 56 14.81 -11.16 -9.01
N ARG A 57 15.81 -10.97 -8.14
CA ARG A 57 15.68 -10.07 -6.97
C ARG A 57 15.25 -8.65 -7.37
N GLY A 58 15.79 -8.12 -8.47
CA GLY A 58 15.45 -6.78 -8.98
C GLY A 58 13.98 -6.65 -9.36
N GLU A 59 13.44 -7.65 -10.06
CA GLU A 59 12.02 -7.67 -10.46
C GLU A 59 11.07 -7.74 -9.25
N ARG A 60 11.45 -8.44 -8.18
CA ARG A 60 10.67 -8.47 -6.92
C ARG A 60 10.59 -7.09 -6.27
N TYR A 61 11.69 -6.34 -6.29
CA TYR A 61 11.70 -4.95 -5.81
C TYR A 61 10.85 -4.02 -6.68
N LYS A 62 10.83 -4.21 -8.01
CA LYS A 62 9.91 -3.46 -8.89
C LYS A 62 8.44 -3.77 -8.58
N ALA A 63 8.12 -5.05 -8.38
CA ALA A 63 6.77 -5.45 -8.00
C ALA A 63 6.35 -4.82 -6.66
N ALA A 64 7.22 -4.87 -5.64
CA ALA A 64 6.98 -4.22 -4.36
C ALA A 64 6.80 -2.71 -4.49
N ALA A 65 7.60 -2.04 -5.34
CA ALA A 65 7.50 -0.60 -5.56
C ALA A 65 6.14 -0.21 -6.15
N HIS A 66 5.71 -0.90 -7.22
CA HIS A 66 4.41 -0.67 -7.82
C HIS A 66 3.27 -0.99 -6.84
N GLY A 67 3.38 -2.08 -6.08
CA GLY A 67 2.42 -2.44 -5.04
C GLY A 67 2.23 -1.36 -3.98
N ALA A 68 3.33 -0.82 -3.47
CA ALA A 68 3.32 0.29 -2.50
C ALA A 68 2.62 1.54 -3.06
N TRP A 69 2.97 1.94 -4.28
CA TRP A 69 2.42 3.12 -4.92
C TRP A 69 0.91 3.00 -5.17
N TYR A 70 0.47 1.90 -5.77
CA TYR A 70 -0.95 1.69 -6.06
C TYR A 70 -1.79 1.61 -4.79
N ALA A 71 -1.29 0.93 -3.75
CA ALA A 71 -1.98 0.91 -2.47
C ALA A 71 -2.09 2.30 -1.84
N GLY A 72 -1.03 3.12 -1.91
CA GLY A 72 -1.06 4.50 -1.44
C GLY A 72 -2.13 5.36 -2.10
N ILE A 73 -2.29 5.25 -3.44
CA ILE A 73 -3.33 5.95 -4.20
C ILE A 73 -4.73 5.44 -3.85
N ILE A 74 -4.92 4.11 -3.77
CA ILE A 74 -6.23 3.52 -3.45
C ILE A 74 -6.66 3.97 -2.05
N SER A 75 -5.77 3.93 -1.07
CA SER A 75 -6.04 4.43 0.28
C SER A 75 -6.34 5.92 0.31
N PHE A 76 -5.66 6.73 -0.50
CA PHE A 76 -5.94 8.16 -0.60
C PHE A 76 -7.35 8.42 -1.11
N ALA A 77 -7.79 7.68 -2.15
CA ALA A 77 -9.15 7.78 -2.67
C ALA A 77 -10.21 7.40 -1.61
N VAL A 78 -9.98 6.33 -0.84
CA VAL A 78 -10.85 5.95 0.30
C VAL A 78 -10.87 7.03 1.38
N GLY A 79 -9.72 7.65 1.66
CA GLY A 79 -9.61 8.79 2.57
C GLY A 79 -10.42 10.00 2.10
N LEU A 80 -10.41 10.31 0.80
CA LEU A 80 -11.25 11.37 0.24
C LEU A 80 -12.74 11.06 0.34
N VAL A 81 -13.15 9.81 0.11
CA VAL A 81 -14.55 9.40 0.34
C VAL A 81 -14.94 9.63 1.81
N THR A 82 -14.01 9.37 2.74
CA THR A 82 -14.23 9.65 4.17
C THR A 82 -14.41 11.14 4.43
N VAL A 83 -13.59 12.01 3.82
CA VAL A 83 -13.74 13.48 3.94
C VAL A 83 -15.12 13.94 3.47
N LEU A 84 -15.66 13.36 2.39
CA LEU A 84 -17.00 13.70 1.90
C LEU A 84 -18.11 13.40 2.91
N ASN A 85 -17.92 12.43 3.82
CA ASN A 85 -18.88 12.13 4.88
C ASN A 85 -18.88 13.15 6.03
N TYR A 86 -17.89 14.04 6.11
CA TYR A 86 -17.73 15.03 7.18
C TYR A 86 -17.89 16.47 6.67
N LEU A 87 -18.58 16.69 5.55
CA LEU A 87 -18.79 18.04 4.99
C LEU A 87 -19.63 18.95 5.89
N ASP A 88 -20.44 18.37 6.77
CA ASP A 88 -21.28 19.12 7.72
C ASP A 88 -20.47 19.71 8.90
N ASP A 89 -19.23 19.22 9.12
CA ASP A 89 -18.29 19.75 10.11
C ASP A 89 -16.99 20.23 9.45
N PRO A 90 -16.88 21.53 9.11
CA PRO A 90 -15.68 22.10 8.50
C PRO A 90 -14.41 21.93 9.32
N ALA A 91 -14.50 21.81 10.66
CA ALA A 91 -13.34 21.65 11.51
C ALA A 91 -12.70 20.26 11.36
N ALA A 92 -13.50 19.24 10.99
CA ALA A 92 -13.04 17.87 10.78
C ALA A 92 -12.36 17.66 9.41
N ILE A 93 -12.59 18.53 8.43
CA ILE A 93 -12.09 18.37 7.05
C ILE A 93 -10.56 18.34 7.01
N GLY A 94 -9.90 19.31 7.63
CA GLY A 94 -8.43 19.44 7.60
C GLY A 94 -7.70 18.20 8.14
N PRO A 95 -8.02 17.74 9.36
CA PRO A 95 -7.47 16.51 9.92
C PRO A 95 -7.69 15.27 9.04
N ASN A 96 -8.88 15.11 8.45
CA ASN A 96 -9.21 13.98 7.60
C ASN A 96 -8.42 13.99 6.27
N ILE A 97 -8.23 15.17 5.66
CA ILE A 97 -7.38 15.31 4.46
C ILE A 97 -5.92 15.01 4.78
N ALA A 98 -5.41 15.47 5.93
CA ALA A 98 -4.04 15.19 6.35
C ALA A 98 -3.80 13.67 6.47
N VAL A 99 -4.74 12.95 7.07
CA VAL A 99 -4.70 11.48 7.17
C VAL A 99 -4.70 10.82 5.79
N ALA A 100 -5.55 11.28 4.86
CA ALA A 100 -5.58 10.75 3.51
C ALA A 100 -4.23 10.95 2.79
N LEU A 101 -3.61 12.13 2.92
CA LEU A 101 -2.32 12.44 2.29
C LEU A 101 -1.16 11.61 2.87
N LEU A 102 -1.25 11.15 4.12
CA LEU A 102 -0.22 10.25 4.68
C LEU A 102 -0.16 8.92 3.93
N SER A 103 -1.26 8.38 3.41
CA SER A 103 -1.24 7.11 2.68
C SER A 103 -0.45 7.20 1.38
N ILE A 104 -0.63 8.29 0.62
CA ILE A 104 0.13 8.50 -0.61
C ILE A 104 1.61 8.77 -0.30
N LEU A 105 1.90 9.48 0.79
CA LEU A 105 3.27 9.70 1.26
C LEU A 105 3.97 8.37 1.57
N TYR A 106 3.34 7.51 2.38
CA TYR A 106 3.92 6.20 2.73
C TYR A 106 4.13 5.32 1.50
N GLY A 107 3.13 5.24 0.61
CA GLY A 107 3.23 4.49 -0.64
C GLY A 107 4.37 5.00 -1.52
N SER A 108 4.52 6.32 -1.63
CA SER A 108 5.60 6.96 -2.40
C SER A 108 6.98 6.65 -1.83
N VAL A 109 7.16 6.78 -0.52
CA VAL A 109 8.44 6.55 0.15
C VAL A 109 8.86 5.09 0.01
N ILE A 110 7.96 4.15 0.27
CA ILE A 110 8.26 2.72 0.12
C ILE A 110 8.53 2.38 -1.35
N SER A 111 7.75 2.92 -2.29
CA SER A 111 7.99 2.77 -3.72
C SER A 111 9.38 3.24 -4.13
N LEU A 112 9.78 4.42 -3.67
CA LEU A 112 11.11 4.99 -3.93
C LEU A 112 12.23 4.10 -3.39
N VAL A 113 12.11 3.62 -2.15
CA VAL A 113 13.10 2.72 -1.54
C VAL A 113 13.20 1.42 -2.33
N CYS A 114 12.07 0.76 -2.63
CA CYS A 114 12.06 -0.47 -3.41
C CYS A 114 12.63 -0.25 -4.82
N HIS A 115 12.28 0.85 -5.49
CA HIS A 115 12.83 1.17 -6.81
C HIS A 115 14.35 1.36 -6.76
N SER A 116 14.87 2.05 -5.74
CA SER A 116 16.32 2.23 -5.55
C SER A 116 17.06 0.90 -5.35
N LEU A 117 16.44 -0.06 -4.67
CA LEU A 117 16.99 -1.41 -4.48
C LEU A 117 16.95 -2.22 -5.78
N ALA A 118 15.89 -2.07 -6.58
CA ALA A 118 15.80 -2.71 -7.90
C ALA A 118 16.97 -2.29 -8.80
N LEU A 119 17.23 -0.98 -8.90
CA LEU A 119 18.31 -0.43 -9.72
C LEU A 119 19.70 -0.90 -9.25
N ARG A 120 19.91 -1.06 -7.95
CA ARG A 120 21.18 -1.60 -7.40
C ARG A 120 21.43 -3.04 -7.86
N HIS A 121 20.37 -3.85 -7.97
CA HIS A 121 20.49 -5.23 -8.42
C HIS A 121 20.74 -5.36 -9.92
N GLU A 122 20.20 -4.44 -10.73
CA GLU A 122 20.48 -4.41 -12.17
C GLU A 122 21.94 -4.06 -12.44
N LYS A 123 22.46 -3.00 -11.81
CA LYS A 123 23.87 -2.60 -11.95
C LYS A 123 24.87 -3.65 -11.46
N ALA A 124 24.49 -4.48 -10.50
CA ALA A 124 25.36 -5.55 -9.97
C ALA A 124 25.33 -6.83 -10.82
N ALA A 125 24.41 -6.91 -11.79
CA ALA A 125 24.28 -8.03 -12.71
C ALA A 125 24.95 -7.78 -14.08
N GLU A 126 25.36 -6.54 -14.33
CA GLU A 126 26.23 -6.10 -15.44
C GLU A 126 27.71 -6.28 -15.09
#